data_AF-A0A920EJH6-F1
#
_entry.id   AF-A0A920EJH6-F1
#
_cell.length_a   1.000
_cell.length_b   1.000
_cell.length_c   1.000
_cell.angle_alpha   90.00
_cell.angle_beta   90.00
_cell.angle_gamma   90.00
#
_symmetry.space_group_name_H-M   'P 1'
#
loop_
_entity.id
_entity.type
_entity.pdbx_description
1 polymer ?
#
loop_
_entity_poly.entity_id
_entity_poly.type
_entity_poly.pdbx_seq_one_letter_code
_entity_poly.pdbx_strand_id
1 'polypeptide(L)' 'MVNSNKNLKKLDSWNSHVAEAFADELQIAFQEEHLEIVKLARSFFDEYGFSPSLRPLCKYIALNLETKKRMAYT' A
#
# COMPACT_ATOMS: atom_id res chain seq x y z
N MET A 1 -8.48 -13.94 8.37
CA MET A 1 -7.54 -14.58 9.34
C MET A 1 -6.15 -14.58 8.73
N VAL A 2 -5.19 -13.94 9.40
CA VAL A 2 -3.81 -13.74 8.95
C VAL A 2 -3.03 -15.06 9.02
N ASN A 3 -1.99 -15.26 8.20
CA ASN A 3 -1.09 -16.42 8.27
C ASN A 3 -0.01 -16.23 9.36
N SER A 4 0.77 -17.27 9.67
CA SER A 4 1.85 -17.23 10.68
C SER A 4 2.98 -16.24 10.37
N ASN A 5 3.06 -15.72 9.14
CA ASN A 5 4.00 -14.69 8.69
C ASN A 5 3.36 -13.29 8.65
N LYS A 6 2.22 -13.09 9.31
CA LYS A 6 1.45 -11.83 9.30
C LYS A 6 0.99 -11.34 7.90
N ASN A 7 0.86 -12.23 6.92
CA ASN A 7 0.23 -11.92 5.62
C ASN A 7 -1.25 -12.31 5.59
N LEU A 8 -2.04 -11.61 4.78
CA LEU A 8 -3.44 -11.94 4.58
C LEU A 8 -3.59 -13.27 3.80
N LYS A 9 -4.40 -14.19 4.33
CA LYS A 9 -4.74 -15.46 3.66
C LYS A 9 -5.60 -15.25 2.40
N LYS A 10 -6.35 -14.16 2.33
CA LYS A 10 -7.13 -13.73 1.18
C LYS A 10 -6.91 -12.25 0.96
N LEU A 11 -6.51 -11.89 -0.26
CA LEU A 11 -6.30 -10.51 -0.69
C LEU A 11 -7.60 -9.68 -0.63
N ASP A 12 -8.76 -10.31 -0.85
CA ASP A 12 -10.10 -9.69 -0.73
C ASP A 12 -10.48 -9.29 0.70
N SER A 13 -9.80 -9.82 1.71
CA SER A 13 -10.05 -9.44 3.11
C SER A 13 -9.31 -8.17 3.52
N TRP A 14 -8.58 -7.53 2.60
CA TRP A 14 -7.86 -6.29 2.87
C TRP A 14 -8.82 -5.09 2.89
N ASN A 15 -8.66 -4.22 3.88
CA ASN A 15 -9.23 -2.87 3.92
C ASN A 15 -8.31 -1.96 4.76
N SER A 16 -8.57 -0.66 4.76
CA SER A 16 -7.76 0.33 5.51
C SER A 16 -7.65 -0.02 7.01
N HIS A 17 -8.73 -0.49 7.61
CA HIS A 17 -8.79 -0.82 9.04
C HIS A 17 -7.88 -2.01 9.40
N VAL A 18 -7.72 -2.98 8.49
CA VAL A 18 -6.76 -4.07 8.66
C VAL A 18 -5.33 -3.53 8.65
N ALA A 19 -5.00 -2.57 7.79
CA ALA A 19 -3.67 -1.96 7.76
C ALA A 19 -3.37 -1.16 9.05
N GLU A 20 -4.36 -0.41 9.55
CA GLU A 20 -4.27 0.30 10.83
C GLU A 20 -4.07 -0.65 12.00
N ALA A 21 -4.85 -1.74 12.08
CA ALA A 21 -4.71 -2.74 13.14
C ALA A 21 -3.32 -3.41 13.13
N PHE A 22 -2.74 -3.67 11.96
CA PHE A 22 -1.37 -4.17 11.86
C PHE A 22 -0.33 -3.16 12.34
N ALA A 23 -0.53 -1.88 12.03
CA ALA A 23 0.40 -0.85 12.47
C ALA A 23 0.35 -0.64 13.98
N ASP A 24 -0.84 -0.73 14.59
CA ASP A 24 -1.03 -0.72 16.05
C ASP A 24 -0.30 -1.89 16.72
N GLU A 25 -0.48 -3.12 16.22
CA GLU A 25 0.26 -4.30 16.70
C GLU A 25 1.79 -4.15 16.58
N LEU A 26 2.27 -3.46 15.54
CA LEU A 26 3.68 -3.23 15.30
C LEU A 26 4.21 -1.99 16.03
N GLN A 27 3.34 -1.27 16.76
CA GLN A 27 3.63 0.00 17.42
C GLN A 27 4.23 1.05 16.47
N ILE A 28 3.74 1.08 15.23
CA ILE A 28 4.16 2.02 14.18
C ILE A 28 3.13 3.16 14.10
N ALA A 29 3.62 4.40 14.04
CA ALA A 29 2.77 5.56 13.76
C ALA A 29 2.20 5.47 12.34
N PHE A 30 0.94 5.07 12.22
CA PHE A 30 0.25 4.95 10.93
C PHE A 30 -0.44 6.27 10.59
N GLN A 31 0.06 6.95 9.56
CA GLN A 31 -0.50 8.20 9.05
C GLN A 31 -1.09 8.01 7.64
N GLU A 32 -1.81 9.01 7.16
CA GLU A 32 -2.49 8.96 5.85
C GLU A 32 -1.52 8.70 4.70
N GLU A 33 -0.28 9.19 4.78
CA GLU A 33 0.78 8.97 3.80
C GLU A 33 1.18 7.49 3.71
N HIS A 34 1.16 6.78 4.85
CA HIS A 34 1.45 5.34 4.89
C HIS A 34 0.32 4.57 4.22
N LEU A 35 -0.93 4.97 4.46
CA LEU A 35 -2.09 4.36 3.81
C LEU A 35 -2.08 4.60 2.29
N GLU A 36 -1.63 5.78 1.83
CA GLU A 36 -1.47 6.08 0.40
C GLU A 36 -0.44 5.15 -0.26
N ILE A 37 0.70 4.90 0.40
CA ILE A 37 1.72 3.96 -0.08
C ILE A 37 1.17 2.53 -0.15
N VAL A 38 0.46 2.07 0.89
CA VAL A 38 -0.15 0.72 0.90
C VAL A 38 -1.17 0.56 -0.22
N LYS A 39 -2.00 1.59 -0.47
CA LYS A 39 -2.94 1.61 -1.60
C LYS A 39 -2.23 1.53 -2.94
N LEU A 40 -1.15 2.29 -3.14
CA LEU A 40 -0.36 2.25 -4.38
C LEU A 40 0.32 0.89 -4.61
N ALA A 41 0.90 0.29 -3.56
CA ALA A 41 1.45 -1.05 -3.63
C ALA A 41 0.37 -2.08 -4.00
N ARG A 42 -0.86 -1.86 -3.55
CA ARG A 42 -1.99 -2.72 -3.90
C ARG A 42 -2.46 -2.52 -5.34
N SER A 43 -2.56 -1.29 -5.82
CA SER A 43 -2.84 -1.01 -7.23
C SER A 43 -1.79 -1.64 -8.14
N PHE A 44 -0.52 -1.60 -7.75
CA PHE A 44 0.55 -2.31 -8.47
C PHE A 44 0.28 -3.82 -8.50
N PHE A 45 -0.09 -4.43 -7.37
CA PHE A 45 -0.41 -5.86 -7.34
C PHE A 45 -1.61 -6.20 -8.24
N ASP A 46 -2.65 -5.39 -8.23
CA ASP A 46 -3.84 -5.59 -9.07
C ASP A 46 -3.51 -5.41 -10.57
N GLU A 47 -2.54 -4.55 -10.91
CA GLU A 47 -2.09 -4.28 -12.29
C GLU A 47 -1.11 -5.35 -12.82
N TYR A 48 -0.16 -5.81 -11.99
CA TYR A 48 0.94 -6.68 -12.42
C TYR A 48 0.81 -8.14 -11.94
N GLY A 49 -0.07 -8.43 -10.99
CA GLY A 49 -0.32 -9.78 -10.43
C GLY A 49 0.72 -10.27 -9.42
N PHE A 50 1.66 -9.42 -9.01
CA PHE A 50 2.69 -9.75 -8.02
C PHE A 50 3.08 -8.53 -7.18
N SER A 51 3.63 -8.78 -5.99
CA SER A 51 4.05 -7.71 -5.09
C SER A 51 5.31 -7.01 -5.62
N PRO A 52 5.36 -5.67 -5.63
CA PRO A 52 6.55 -4.96 -6.09
C PRO A 52 7.71 -5.18 -5.12
N SER A 53 8.93 -5.28 -5.65
CA SER A 53 10.13 -5.08 -4.83
C SER A 53 10.34 -3.58 -4.54
N LEU A 54 11.28 -3.24 -3.65
CA LEU A 54 11.48 -1.86 -3.19
C LEU A 54 11.71 -0.88 -4.35
N ARG A 55 12.56 -1.22 -5.32
CA ARG A 55 12.87 -0.36 -6.48
C ARG A 55 11.63 -0.07 -7.35
N PRO A 56 10.87 -1.08 -7.83
CA PRO A 56 9.59 -0.89 -8.50
C PRO A 56 8.59 -0.08 -7.69
N LEU A 57 8.48 -0.33 -6.38
CA LEU A 57 7.55 0.39 -5.52
C LEU A 57 7.90 1.88 -5.46
N CYS A 58 9.16 2.23 -5.20
CA CYS A 58 9.61 3.62 -5.18
C CYS A 58 9.36 4.32 -6.53
N LYS A 59 9.63 3.64 -7.65
CA LYS A 59 9.37 4.19 -8.99
C LYS A 59 7.88 4.41 -9.24
N TYR A 60 7.04 3.44 -8.85
CA TYR A 60 5.59 3.52 -9.02
C TYR A 60 4.98 4.64 -8.17
N ILE A 61 5.44 4.81 -6.93
CA ILE A 61 5.03 5.91 -6.05
C ILE A 61 5.42 7.25 -6.66
N ALA A 62 6.68 7.42 -7.10
CA ALA A 62 7.13 8.66 -7.72
C ALA A 62 6.26 9.05 -8.94
N LEU A 63 5.99 8.09 -9.82
CA LEU A 63 5.15 8.32 -11.01
C LEU A 63 3.72 8.75 -10.66
N ASN A 64 3.11 8.11 -9.66
CA ASN A 64 1.75 8.43 -9.22
C ASN A 64 1.68 9.78 -8.49
N LEU A 65 2.69 10.11 -7.67
CA LEU A 65 2.78 11.42 -7.02
C LEU A 65 3.00 12.55 -8.02
N GLU A 66 3.85 12.36 -9.04
CA GLU A 66 4.03 13.31 -10.14
C GLU A 66 2.74 13.53 -10.93
N THR A 67 1.99 12.46 -11.17
CA THR A 67 0.69 12.51 -11.85
C THR A 67 -0.34 13.28 -11.01
N LYS A 68 -0.45 12.98 -9.71
CA LYS A 68 -1.31 13.68 -8.75
C LYS A 68 -0.98 15.17 -8.69
N LYS A 69 0.32 15.50 -8.62
CA LYS A 69 0.81 16.88 -8.63
C LYS A 69 0.43 17.61 -9.91
N ARG A 70 0.60 16.99 -11.09
CA ARG A 70 0.21 17.58 -12.38
C ARG A 70 -1.29 17.86 -12.47
N MET A 71 -2.13 16.92 -12.04
CA MET A 71 -3.59 17.10 -12.04
C MET A 71 -4.06 18.20 -11.08
N ALA A 72 -3.33 18.48 -10.00
CA ALA A 72 -3.68 19.55 -9.06
C ALA A 72 -3.38 20.97 -9.58
N TYR A 73 -2.57 21.11 -10.64
CA TYR A 73 -2.22 22.42 -11.24
C TYR A 73 -2.91 22.68 -12.60
N THR A 74 -3.90 21.86 -12.97
CA THR A 74 -4.70 22.02 -14.21
C THR A 74 -6.14 22.35 -13.83
#